data_AF-A0A6L5QJZ5-F1
#
_entry.id   AF-A0A6L5QJZ5-F1
#
_cell.length_a   1.000
_cell.length_b   1.000
_cell.length_c   1.000
_cell.angle_alpha   90.00
_cell.angle_beta   90.00
_cell.angle_gamma   90.00
#
_symmetry.space_group_name_H-M   'P 1'
#
loop_
_entity.id
_entity.type
_entity.pdbx_description
1 polymer ?
#
loop_
_entity_poly.entity_id
_entity_poly.type
_entity_poly.pdbx_seq_one_letter_code
_entity_poly.pdbx_strand_id
1 'polypeptide(L)'
;MDVPILSCASIWLRVQKEAEAWIAPGGKLIADPVARNRRINQAYAQLWLADKRFQWAGLAAFASKQVGCGLLHAADNINKSQEEMAANAYRPDITGSADIAAMNTIPAAIGASSAYMYQQLALGNTTLFLDIYPLHRFYMLRGLKALQACLKERELIFKDVIWPIDQTKLAFGKSSNDILEAFEMIENGQTAKSVERLAHHEQINVLQAAIYNDIIMRRALDANQFSWAINFPTGVAAEISLTLSAECKRTSGPLTVIFSKNKNAKLYEESQRMAFVYMAAAHFDNLLNRNTRKDVEASINEIAQAGGRW
;
A
#
# COMPACT_ATOMS: atom_id res chain seq x y z
N MET A 1 13.35 -20.26 -38.40
CA MET A 1 12.57 -20.27 -37.15
C MET A 1 12.15 -18.85 -36.90
N ASP A 2 10.92 -18.50 -37.23
CA ASP A 2 10.40 -17.17 -36.94
C ASP A 2 10.26 -17.04 -35.43
N VAL A 3 11.02 -16.11 -34.84
CA VAL A 3 10.83 -15.72 -33.44
C VAL A 3 9.44 -15.08 -33.38
N PRO A 4 8.46 -15.65 -32.65
CA PRO A 4 7.13 -15.08 -32.62
C PRO A 4 7.20 -13.66 -32.08
N ILE A 5 6.74 -12.68 -32.86
CA ILE A 5 6.52 -11.33 -32.35
C ILE A 5 5.44 -11.45 -31.28
N LEU A 6 5.82 -11.39 -29.99
CA LEU A 6 4.86 -11.41 -28.89
C LEU A 6 3.94 -10.19 -29.05
N SER A 7 2.63 -10.43 -29.10
CA SER A 7 1.62 -9.37 -29.11
C SER A 7 1.68 -8.53 -27.82
N CYS A 8 1.13 -7.31 -27.82
CA CYS A 8 1.05 -6.48 -26.63
C CYS A 8 0.38 -7.23 -25.46
N ALA A 9 -0.75 -7.90 -25.72
CA ALA A 9 -1.42 -8.76 -24.73
C ALA A 9 -0.51 -9.87 -24.18
N SER A 10 0.31 -10.51 -25.03
CA SER A 10 1.24 -11.57 -24.57
C SER A 10 2.32 -11.04 -23.64
N ILE A 11 2.82 -9.82 -23.90
CA ILE A 11 3.82 -9.16 -23.06
C ILE A 11 3.19 -8.72 -21.74
N TRP A 12 1.98 -8.14 -21.79
CA TRP A 12 1.23 -7.79 -20.57
C TRP A 12 0.98 -9.01 -19.70
N LEU A 13 0.54 -10.12 -20.29
CA LEU A 13 0.31 -11.36 -19.55
C LEU A 13 1.60 -11.82 -18.87
N ARG A 14 2.72 -11.80 -19.58
CA ARG A 14 4.03 -12.14 -18.99
C ARG A 14 4.35 -11.27 -17.78
N VAL A 15 4.30 -9.95 -17.89
CA VAL A 15 4.67 -9.07 -16.76
C VAL A 15 3.66 -9.10 -15.62
N GLN A 16 2.39 -9.37 -15.92
CA GLN A 16 1.36 -9.59 -14.90
C GLN A 16 1.63 -10.90 -14.14
N LYS A 17 2.02 -11.98 -14.83
CA LYS A 17 2.44 -13.23 -14.19
C LYS A 17 3.74 -13.08 -13.40
N GLU A 18 4.67 -12.23 -13.83
CA GLU A 18 5.82 -11.83 -13.01
C GLU A 18 5.38 -11.19 -11.68
N ALA A 19 4.37 -10.31 -11.69
CA ALA A 19 3.81 -9.74 -10.47
C ALA A 19 3.12 -10.81 -9.61
N GLU A 20 2.26 -11.64 -10.20
CA GLU A 20 1.57 -12.72 -9.47
C GLU A 20 2.54 -13.70 -8.83
N ALA A 21 3.68 -14.02 -9.46
CA ALA A 21 4.68 -14.92 -8.88
C ALA A 21 5.22 -14.43 -7.52
N TRP A 22 5.20 -13.12 -7.24
CA TRP A 22 5.60 -12.57 -5.95
C TRP A 22 4.60 -12.89 -4.84
N ILE A 23 3.31 -12.81 -5.13
CA ILE A 23 2.24 -12.75 -4.11
C ILE A 23 1.22 -13.87 -4.21
N ALA A 24 1.29 -14.68 -5.26
CA ALA A 24 0.43 -15.80 -5.55
C ALA A 24 1.20 -16.99 -6.17
N PRO A 25 2.31 -17.44 -5.55
CA PRO A 25 3.04 -18.60 -6.05
C PRO A 25 2.10 -19.82 -6.11
N GLY A 26 2.00 -20.45 -7.28
CA GLY A 26 1.04 -21.53 -7.53
C GLY A 26 -0.38 -21.07 -7.91
N GLY A 27 -0.56 -19.79 -8.26
CA GLY A 27 -1.82 -19.27 -8.84
C GLY A 27 -2.89 -18.90 -7.81
N LYS A 28 -2.57 -18.91 -6.51
CA LYS A 28 -3.46 -18.44 -5.44
C LYS A 28 -2.71 -17.46 -4.56
N LEU A 29 -3.36 -16.36 -4.18
CA LEU A 29 -2.77 -15.36 -3.28
C LEU A 29 -2.26 -16.03 -2.00
N ILE A 30 -1.08 -15.60 -1.54
CA ILE A 30 -0.56 -15.94 -0.22
C ILE A 30 -1.63 -15.58 0.80
N ALA A 31 -2.12 -16.58 1.54
CA ALA A 31 -3.27 -16.43 2.42
C ALA A 31 -3.02 -15.40 3.52
N ASP A 32 -1.83 -15.44 4.14
CA ASP A 32 -1.40 -14.47 5.15
C ASP A 32 -1.11 -13.10 4.52
N PRO A 33 -1.92 -12.06 4.82
CA PRO A 33 -1.68 -10.70 4.33
C PRO A 33 -0.34 -10.09 4.72
N VAL A 34 0.21 -10.42 5.90
CA VAL A 34 1.50 -9.88 6.35
C VAL A 34 2.63 -10.49 5.52
N ALA A 35 2.65 -11.82 5.36
CA ALA A 35 3.60 -12.49 4.47
C ALA A 35 3.48 -11.99 3.02
N ARG A 36 2.24 -11.79 2.52
CA ARG A 36 2.00 -11.22 1.19
C ARG A 36 2.55 -9.80 1.07
N ASN A 37 2.30 -8.94 2.04
CA ASN A 37 2.82 -7.57 2.08
C ASN A 37 4.35 -7.53 2.07
N ARG A 38 5.01 -8.44 2.80
CA ARG A 38 6.49 -8.55 2.77
C ARG A 38 7.02 -8.79 1.35
N ARG A 39 6.36 -9.66 0.58
CA ARG A 39 6.72 -9.94 -0.81
C ARG A 39 6.53 -8.71 -1.71
N ILE A 40 5.45 -7.95 -1.50
CA ILE A 40 5.20 -6.70 -2.23
C ILE A 40 6.32 -5.68 -1.96
N ASN A 41 6.69 -5.49 -0.69
CA ASN A 41 7.77 -4.58 -0.31
C ASN A 41 9.09 -4.96 -1.00
N GLN A 42 9.44 -6.26 -0.98
CA GLN A 42 10.62 -6.79 -1.65
C GLN A 42 10.59 -6.49 -3.14
N ALA A 43 9.46 -6.74 -3.81
CA ALA A 43 9.31 -6.53 -5.24
C ALA A 43 9.52 -5.06 -5.64
N TYR A 44 8.94 -4.12 -4.89
CA TYR A 44 9.15 -2.69 -5.14
C TYR A 44 10.59 -2.24 -4.88
N ALA A 45 11.18 -2.70 -3.77
CA ALA A 45 12.57 -2.40 -3.47
C ALA A 45 13.51 -2.92 -4.56
N GLN A 46 13.33 -4.18 -4.99
CA GLN A 46 14.11 -4.78 -6.07
C GLN A 46 13.91 -4.07 -7.41
N LEU A 47 12.69 -3.62 -7.70
CA LEU A 47 12.39 -2.86 -8.91
C LEU A 47 13.17 -1.53 -8.95
N TRP A 48 13.25 -0.81 -7.83
CA TRP A 48 14.06 0.41 -7.75
C TRP A 48 15.57 0.13 -7.74
N LEU A 49 16.01 -0.96 -7.12
CA LEU A 49 17.43 -1.36 -7.17
C LEU A 49 17.86 -1.67 -8.62
N ALA A 50 16.97 -2.24 -9.42
CA ALA A 50 17.22 -2.56 -10.82
C ALA A 50 17.28 -1.32 -11.73
N ASP A 51 16.46 -0.30 -11.46
CA ASP A 51 16.52 1.00 -12.14
C ASP A 51 16.17 2.14 -11.18
N LYS A 52 17.19 2.94 -10.86
CA LYS A 52 17.09 4.04 -9.89
C LYS A 52 16.18 5.19 -10.34
N ARG A 53 15.84 5.24 -11.64
CA ARG A 53 14.86 6.20 -12.17
C ARG A 53 13.45 5.91 -11.67
N PHE A 54 13.14 4.69 -11.22
CA PHE A 54 11.84 4.35 -10.63
C PHE A 54 11.73 4.80 -9.17
N GLN A 55 11.98 6.08 -8.90
CA GLN A 55 11.86 6.61 -7.53
C GLN A 55 10.48 6.34 -6.92
N TRP A 56 9.42 6.27 -7.73
CA TRP A 56 8.10 5.84 -7.24
C TRP A 56 8.16 4.44 -6.60
N ALA A 57 8.85 3.47 -7.23
CA ALA A 57 9.00 2.14 -6.68
C ALA A 57 9.82 2.15 -5.37
N GLY A 58 10.84 3.01 -5.28
CA GLY A 58 11.62 3.20 -4.05
C GLY A 58 10.77 3.74 -2.91
N LEU A 59 9.95 4.77 -3.18
CA LEU A 59 9.00 5.32 -2.23
C LEU A 59 7.91 4.31 -1.85
N ALA A 60 7.37 3.59 -2.83
CA ALA A 60 6.35 2.56 -2.66
C ALA A 60 6.85 1.40 -1.78
N ALA A 61 8.14 1.05 -1.82
CA ALA A 61 8.70 0.05 -0.92
C ALA A 61 8.55 0.46 0.55
N PHE A 62 8.77 1.74 0.88
CA PHE A 62 8.55 2.27 2.23
C PHE A 62 7.08 2.39 2.59
N ALA A 63 6.25 2.90 1.67
CA ALA A 63 4.82 3.07 1.89
C ALA A 63 4.12 1.72 2.09
N SER A 64 4.45 0.73 1.27
CA SER A 64 3.94 -0.63 1.39
C SER A 64 4.45 -1.32 2.67
N LYS A 65 5.70 -1.05 3.10
CA LYS A 65 6.18 -1.47 4.43
C LYS A 65 5.33 -0.87 5.53
N GLN A 66 5.01 0.42 5.46
CA GLN A 66 4.17 1.07 6.44
C GLN A 66 2.74 0.47 6.48
N VAL A 67 2.19 0.06 5.34
CA VAL A 67 0.92 -0.68 5.29
C VAL A 67 1.01 -1.99 6.08
N GLY A 68 2.10 -2.75 5.92
CA GLY A 68 2.28 -3.97 6.71
C GLY A 68 2.40 -3.71 8.22
N CYS A 69 2.93 -2.55 8.64
CA CYS A 69 2.98 -2.20 10.06
C CYS A 69 1.56 -1.93 10.57
N GLY A 70 0.72 -1.32 9.74
CA GLY A 70 -0.71 -1.21 9.97
C GLY A 70 -1.42 -2.56 10.06
N LEU A 71 -1.03 -3.55 9.23
CA LEU A 71 -1.56 -4.92 9.34
C LEU A 71 -1.20 -5.57 10.69
N LEU A 72 0.05 -5.45 11.13
CA LEU A 72 0.49 -5.98 12.42
C LEU A 72 -0.24 -5.32 13.59
N HIS A 73 -0.38 -3.98 13.53
CA HIS A 73 -1.11 -3.22 14.53
C HIS A 73 -2.59 -3.62 14.60
N ALA A 74 -3.24 -3.79 13.45
CA ALA A 74 -4.61 -4.26 13.38
C ALA A 74 -4.76 -5.70 13.93
N ALA A 75 -3.84 -6.60 13.59
CA ALA A 75 -3.83 -7.96 14.13
C ALA A 75 -3.66 -7.99 15.66
N ASP A 76 -2.76 -7.16 16.19
CA ASP A 76 -2.55 -7.01 17.64
C ASP A 76 -3.82 -6.51 18.35
N ASN A 77 -4.50 -5.50 17.80
CA ASN A 77 -5.76 -5.02 18.34
C ASN A 77 -6.88 -6.07 18.31
N ILE A 78 -6.94 -6.92 17.28
CA ILE A 78 -7.91 -8.03 17.19
C ILE A 78 -7.66 -9.03 18.33
N ASN A 79 -6.40 -9.43 18.53
CA ASN A 79 -6.03 -10.38 19.57
C ASN A 79 -6.33 -9.81 20.97
N LYS A 80 -5.90 -8.58 21.25
CA LYS A 80 -6.17 -7.90 22.52
C LYS A 80 -7.66 -7.77 22.80
N SER A 81 -8.46 -7.41 21.78
CA SER A 81 -9.92 -7.35 21.89
C SER A 81 -10.52 -8.71 22.29
N GLN A 82 -10.06 -9.81 21.67
CA GLN A 82 -10.53 -11.16 22.00
C GLN A 82 -10.11 -11.59 23.41
N GLU A 83 -8.88 -11.30 23.80
CA GLU A 83 -8.36 -11.58 25.15
C GLU A 83 -9.12 -10.80 26.22
N GLU A 84 -9.40 -9.52 26.01
CA GLU A 84 -10.19 -8.68 26.91
C GLU A 84 -11.63 -9.21 27.06
N MET A 85 -12.28 -9.58 25.95
CA MET A 85 -13.63 -10.15 26.00
C MET A 85 -13.66 -11.50 26.71
N ALA A 86 -12.66 -12.35 26.50
CA ALA A 86 -12.52 -13.61 27.20
C ALA A 86 -12.30 -13.39 28.70
N ALA A 87 -11.45 -12.44 29.09
CA ALA A 87 -11.22 -12.08 30.49
C ALA A 87 -12.49 -11.54 31.17
N ASN A 88 -13.29 -10.73 30.47
CA ASN A 88 -14.56 -10.22 31.00
C ASN A 88 -15.58 -11.33 31.29
N ALA A 89 -15.51 -12.48 30.59
CA ALA A 89 -16.40 -13.62 30.85
C ALA A 89 -16.12 -14.33 32.19
N TYR A 90 -14.92 -14.15 32.77
CA TYR A 90 -14.48 -14.79 34.01
C TYR A 90 -14.30 -13.80 35.18
N ARG A 91 -14.77 -12.56 35.03
CA ARG A 91 -14.63 -11.52 36.05
C ARG A 91 -15.57 -11.78 37.24
N PRO A 92 -15.03 -11.96 38.46
CA PRO A 92 -15.82 -12.36 39.63
C PRO A 92 -16.72 -11.25 40.19
N ASP A 93 -16.45 -9.99 39.83
CA ASP A 93 -17.23 -8.80 40.21
C ASP A 93 -18.49 -8.60 39.35
N ILE A 94 -18.69 -9.43 38.32
CA ILE A 94 -19.79 -9.32 37.36
C ILE A 94 -20.74 -10.51 37.52
N THR A 95 -21.96 -10.24 37.97
CA THR A 95 -22.96 -11.29 38.22
C THR A 95 -24.03 -11.38 37.13
N GLY A 96 -24.10 -10.40 36.22
CA GLY A 96 -25.15 -10.27 35.20
C GLY A 96 -24.66 -10.34 33.76
N SER A 97 -25.41 -11.04 32.89
CA SER A 97 -25.11 -11.12 31.45
C SER A 97 -25.18 -9.77 30.73
N ALA A 98 -26.02 -8.84 31.22
CA ALA A 98 -26.12 -7.48 30.69
C ALA A 98 -24.85 -6.65 30.93
N ASP A 99 -24.23 -6.81 32.10
CA ASP A 99 -22.98 -6.12 32.45
C ASP A 99 -21.81 -6.62 31.59
N ILE A 100 -21.74 -7.93 31.36
CA ILE A 100 -20.76 -8.53 30.42
C ILE A 100 -20.95 -7.98 29.01
N ALA A 101 -22.20 -7.88 28.54
CA ALA A 101 -22.50 -7.34 27.20
C ALA A 101 -22.09 -5.85 27.08
N ALA A 102 -22.36 -5.04 28.11
CA ALA A 102 -21.94 -3.65 28.16
C ALA A 102 -20.40 -3.52 28.13
N MET A 103 -19.69 -4.32 28.93
CA MET A 103 -18.22 -4.31 28.99
C MET A 103 -17.56 -4.77 27.70
N ASN A 104 -18.18 -5.72 26.98
CA ASN A 104 -17.66 -6.21 25.70
C ASN A 104 -17.97 -5.28 24.52
N THR A 105 -18.78 -4.23 24.69
CA THR A 105 -19.16 -3.32 23.60
C THR A 105 -17.95 -2.60 22.99
N ILE A 106 -17.06 -2.04 23.84
CA ILE A 106 -15.87 -1.32 23.36
C ILE A 106 -14.83 -2.28 22.74
N PRO A 107 -14.41 -3.37 23.41
CA PRO A 107 -13.47 -4.32 22.82
C PRO A 107 -14.00 -4.90 21.50
N ALA A 108 -15.28 -5.30 21.43
CA ALA A 108 -15.86 -5.83 20.20
C ALA A 108 -15.82 -4.80 19.05
N ALA A 109 -16.11 -3.53 19.32
CA ALA A 109 -16.03 -2.46 18.33
C ALA A 109 -14.58 -2.26 17.82
N ILE A 110 -13.59 -2.28 18.72
CA ILE A 110 -12.16 -2.18 18.35
C ILE A 110 -11.73 -3.38 17.50
N GLY A 111 -12.09 -4.60 17.92
CA GLY A 111 -11.77 -5.82 17.20
C GLY A 111 -12.38 -5.86 15.80
N ALA A 112 -13.67 -5.50 15.68
CA ALA A 112 -14.35 -5.43 14.40
C ALA A 112 -13.75 -4.36 13.47
N SER A 113 -13.49 -3.16 13.97
CA SER A 113 -12.86 -2.07 13.20
C SER A 113 -11.45 -2.47 12.73
N SER A 114 -10.67 -3.11 13.61
CA SER A 114 -9.32 -3.57 13.29
C SER A 114 -9.32 -4.72 12.28
N ALA A 115 -10.25 -5.67 12.40
CA ALA A 115 -10.43 -6.75 11.41
C ALA A 115 -10.81 -6.18 10.03
N TYR A 116 -11.67 -5.17 10.00
CA TYR A 116 -12.03 -4.49 8.76
C TYR A 116 -10.83 -3.74 8.15
N MET A 117 -10.09 -2.97 8.96
CA MET A 117 -8.87 -2.26 8.52
C MET A 117 -7.82 -3.24 7.99
N TYR A 118 -7.61 -4.36 8.67
CA TYR A 118 -6.71 -5.43 8.24
C TYR A 118 -7.03 -5.92 6.83
N GLN A 119 -8.32 -6.17 6.54
CA GLN A 119 -8.78 -6.60 5.22
C GLN A 119 -8.61 -5.50 4.16
N GLN A 120 -8.94 -4.25 4.46
CA GLN A 120 -8.85 -3.15 3.49
C GLN A 120 -7.39 -2.80 3.15
N LEU A 121 -6.49 -2.78 4.14
CA LEU A 121 -5.06 -2.58 3.92
C LEU A 121 -4.49 -3.70 3.04
N ALA A 122 -4.85 -4.94 3.34
CA ALA A 122 -4.44 -6.11 2.57
C ALA A 122 -4.95 -6.07 1.12
N LEU A 123 -6.23 -5.71 0.93
CA LEU A 123 -6.85 -5.55 -0.39
C LEU A 123 -6.18 -4.42 -1.18
N GLY A 124 -6.13 -3.21 -0.61
CA GLY A 124 -5.59 -2.03 -1.28
C GLY A 124 -4.16 -2.22 -1.74
N ASN A 125 -3.27 -2.74 -0.88
CA ASN A 125 -1.87 -2.96 -1.24
C ASN A 125 -1.70 -4.07 -2.30
N THR A 126 -2.51 -5.13 -2.23
CA THR A 126 -2.47 -6.22 -3.23
C THR A 126 -2.96 -5.73 -4.59
N THR A 127 -4.09 -5.02 -4.63
CA THR A 127 -4.64 -4.44 -5.87
C THR A 127 -3.66 -3.45 -6.49
N LEU A 128 -3.09 -2.56 -5.69
CA LEU A 128 -2.13 -1.57 -6.16
C LEU A 128 -0.86 -2.22 -6.75
N PHE A 129 -0.34 -3.24 -6.07
CA PHE A 129 0.81 -3.98 -6.57
C PHE A 129 0.56 -4.66 -7.93
N LEU A 130 -0.59 -5.33 -8.05
CA LEU A 130 -1.01 -5.95 -9.31
C LEU A 130 -1.30 -4.93 -10.40
N ASP A 131 -1.59 -3.67 -10.04
CA ASP A 131 -1.75 -2.59 -11.00
C ASP A 131 -0.40 -2.00 -11.45
N ILE A 132 0.45 -1.53 -10.54
CA ILE A 132 1.59 -0.68 -10.91
C ILE A 132 2.89 -1.44 -11.22
N TYR A 133 3.14 -2.57 -10.55
CA TYR A 133 4.37 -3.33 -10.80
C TYR A 133 4.48 -3.80 -12.27
N PRO A 134 3.43 -4.36 -12.91
CA PRO A 134 3.45 -4.73 -14.33
C PRO A 134 3.73 -3.55 -15.27
N LEU A 135 3.27 -2.33 -14.94
CA LEU A 135 3.53 -1.14 -15.76
C LEU A 135 5.03 -0.84 -15.87
N HIS A 136 5.72 -0.86 -14.72
CA HIS A 136 7.15 -0.66 -14.67
C HIS A 136 7.90 -1.77 -15.39
N ARG A 137 7.52 -3.04 -15.17
CA ARG A 137 8.14 -4.18 -15.85
C ARG A 137 7.94 -4.14 -17.36
N PHE A 138 6.75 -3.76 -17.83
CA PHE A 138 6.49 -3.58 -19.26
C PHE A 138 7.42 -2.52 -19.84
N TYR A 139 7.49 -1.35 -19.20
CA TYR A 139 8.37 -0.26 -19.61
C TYR A 139 9.84 -0.69 -19.62
N MET A 140 10.34 -1.39 -18.59
CA MET A 140 11.70 -1.93 -18.56
C MET A 140 12.01 -2.85 -19.74
N LEU A 141 11.03 -3.68 -20.14
CA LEU A 141 11.23 -4.67 -21.20
C LEU A 141 11.11 -4.08 -22.60
N ARG A 142 10.28 -3.05 -22.80
CA ARG A 142 9.86 -2.60 -24.15
C ARG A 142 9.99 -1.09 -24.41
N GLY A 143 10.27 -0.30 -23.38
CA GLY A 143 10.40 1.15 -23.45
C GLY A 143 9.08 1.91 -23.61
N LEU A 144 9.17 3.24 -23.56
CA LEU A 144 8.01 4.14 -23.59
C LEU A 144 7.15 3.98 -24.84
N LYS A 145 7.77 3.92 -26.03
CA LYS A 145 7.04 3.84 -27.30
C LYS A 145 6.12 2.61 -27.37
N ALA A 146 6.61 1.46 -26.90
CA ALA A 146 5.80 0.26 -26.84
C ALA A 146 4.74 0.35 -25.75
N LEU A 147 5.05 0.92 -24.58
CA LEU A 147 4.07 1.14 -23.52
C LEU A 147 2.89 1.98 -24.03
N GLN A 148 3.17 3.09 -24.72
CA GLN A 148 2.15 3.97 -25.32
C GLN A 148 1.27 3.23 -26.32
N ALA A 149 1.87 2.40 -27.19
CA ALA A 149 1.12 1.63 -28.18
C ALA A 149 0.29 0.50 -27.56
N CYS A 150 0.79 -0.12 -26.48
CA CYS A 150 0.25 -1.36 -25.93
C CYS A 150 -0.65 -1.15 -24.70
N LEU A 151 -0.66 0.01 -24.05
CA LEU A 151 -1.30 0.19 -22.73
C LEU A 151 -2.77 -0.24 -22.70
N LYS A 152 -3.53 0.06 -23.76
CA LYS A 152 -4.95 -0.30 -23.84
C LYS A 152 -5.17 -1.82 -23.90
N GLU A 153 -4.29 -2.55 -24.57
CA GLU A 153 -4.40 -4.01 -24.66
C GLU A 153 -4.18 -4.74 -23.33
N ARG A 154 -3.75 -4.02 -22.28
CA ARG A 154 -3.63 -4.58 -20.94
C ARG A 154 -4.98 -5.11 -20.43
N GLU A 155 -6.11 -4.50 -20.77
CA GLU A 155 -7.42 -4.97 -20.31
C GLU A 155 -7.79 -6.37 -20.86
N LEU A 156 -7.22 -6.74 -22.00
CA LEU A 156 -7.57 -7.98 -22.72
C LEU A 156 -7.18 -9.25 -21.96
N ILE A 157 -6.22 -9.16 -21.03
CA ILE A 157 -5.72 -10.32 -20.28
C ILE A 157 -6.50 -10.58 -18.99
N PHE A 158 -7.57 -9.81 -18.69
CA PHE A 158 -8.29 -9.89 -17.42
C PHE A 158 -8.68 -11.32 -17.02
N LYS A 159 -9.10 -12.16 -17.98
CA LYS A 159 -9.56 -13.53 -17.71
C LYS A 159 -8.44 -14.46 -17.24
N ASP A 160 -7.19 -14.11 -17.51
CA ASP A 160 -6.03 -14.96 -17.28
C ASP A 160 -5.23 -14.53 -16.05
N VAL A 161 -5.70 -13.54 -15.28
CA VAL A 161 -4.92 -12.89 -14.22
C VAL A 161 -5.69 -12.83 -12.90
N ILE A 162 -4.95 -12.66 -11.81
CA ILE A 162 -5.51 -12.43 -10.48
C ILE A 162 -5.85 -10.95 -10.36
N TRP A 163 -7.12 -10.65 -10.09
CA TRP A 163 -7.60 -9.31 -9.75
C TRP A 163 -8.52 -9.39 -8.53
N PRO A 164 -8.09 -8.92 -7.34
CA PRO A 164 -8.78 -9.20 -6.08
C PRO A 164 -9.98 -8.28 -5.80
N ILE A 165 -10.43 -7.53 -6.79
CA ILE A 165 -11.51 -6.56 -6.66
C ILE A 165 -12.51 -6.71 -7.81
N ASP A 166 -13.78 -6.42 -7.51
CA ASP A 166 -14.86 -6.48 -8.48
C ASP A 166 -14.62 -5.53 -9.67
N GLN A 167 -14.82 -6.01 -10.90
CA GLN A 167 -14.65 -5.23 -12.14
C GLN A 167 -15.55 -3.99 -12.20
N THR A 168 -16.72 -4.04 -11.57
CA THR A 168 -17.65 -2.90 -11.49
C THR A 168 -17.15 -1.82 -10.54
N LYS A 169 -16.38 -2.20 -9.50
CA LYS A 169 -15.76 -1.28 -8.55
C LYS A 169 -14.47 -0.70 -9.10
N LEU A 170 -13.62 -1.54 -9.68
CA LEU A 170 -12.38 -1.13 -10.34
C LEU A 170 -12.04 -2.11 -11.47
N ALA A 171 -12.21 -1.67 -12.71
CA ALA A 171 -11.90 -2.47 -13.90
C ALA A 171 -10.39 -2.72 -14.03
N PHE A 172 -10.02 -3.92 -14.46
CA PHE A 172 -8.62 -4.30 -14.65
C PHE A 172 -8.04 -3.64 -15.91
N GLY A 173 -6.79 -3.17 -15.82
CA GLY A 173 -6.02 -2.73 -16.99
C GLY A 173 -6.51 -1.45 -17.66
N LYS A 174 -7.41 -0.69 -17.03
CA LYS A 174 -7.92 0.57 -17.56
C LYS A 174 -6.78 1.56 -17.79
N SER A 175 -6.61 2.00 -19.03
CA SER A 175 -5.58 2.99 -19.37
C SER A 175 -5.87 4.35 -18.72
N SER A 176 -4.84 5.00 -18.19
CA SER A 176 -4.88 6.38 -17.72
C SER A 176 -3.74 7.19 -18.37
N ASN A 177 -4.01 8.45 -18.69
CA ASN A 177 -2.96 9.36 -19.18
C ASN A 177 -1.86 9.55 -18.14
N ASP A 178 -2.20 9.45 -16.85
CA ASP A 178 -1.20 9.58 -15.78
C ASP A 178 -0.06 8.57 -15.92
N ILE A 179 -0.38 7.34 -16.36
CA ILE A 179 0.62 6.30 -16.58
C ILE A 179 1.62 6.76 -17.65
N LEU A 180 1.11 7.17 -18.82
CA LEU A 180 1.96 7.54 -19.96
C LEU A 180 2.79 8.79 -19.65
N GLU A 181 2.17 9.82 -19.06
CA GLU A 181 2.85 11.05 -18.65
C GLU A 181 3.97 10.76 -17.66
N ALA A 182 3.76 9.87 -16.69
CA ALA A 182 4.81 9.55 -15.72
C ALA A 182 6.03 8.87 -16.37
N PHE A 183 5.82 7.88 -17.25
CA PHE A 183 6.94 7.22 -17.93
C PHE A 183 7.63 8.15 -18.95
N GLU A 184 6.90 9.09 -19.56
CA GLU A 184 7.52 10.16 -20.36
C GLU A 184 8.38 11.11 -19.51
N MET A 185 7.92 11.47 -18.32
CA MET A 185 8.72 12.25 -17.36
C MET A 185 10.02 11.51 -16.97
N ILE A 186 9.99 10.17 -16.88
CA ILE A 186 11.19 9.36 -16.62
C ILE A 186 12.21 9.48 -17.78
N GLU A 187 11.77 9.36 -19.03
CA GLU A 187 12.64 9.53 -20.22
C GLU A 187 13.24 10.94 -20.30
N ASN A 188 12.47 11.95 -19.90
CA ASN A 188 12.88 13.35 -19.90
C ASN A 188 13.71 13.77 -18.67
N GLY A 189 14.09 12.82 -17.80
CA GLY A 189 14.86 13.09 -16.59
C GLY A 189 14.10 13.86 -15.50
N GLN A 190 12.77 13.95 -15.60
CA GLN A 190 11.88 14.61 -14.64
C GLN A 190 11.40 13.62 -13.57
N THR A 191 12.33 12.91 -12.95
CA THR A 191 12.02 11.79 -12.05
C THR A 191 11.09 12.18 -10.90
N ALA A 192 11.33 13.29 -10.20
CA ALA A 192 10.46 13.73 -9.10
C ALA A 192 9.00 13.94 -9.56
N LYS A 193 8.80 14.56 -10.72
CA LYS A 193 7.45 14.76 -11.31
C LYS A 193 6.81 13.42 -11.71
N SER A 194 7.61 12.47 -12.20
CA SER A 194 7.10 11.12 -12.51
C SER A 194 6.56 10.42 -11.26
N VAL A 195 7.17 10.65 -10.08
CA VAL A 195 6.69 10.10 -8.82
C VAL A 195 5.34 10.69 -8.45
N GLU A 196 5.19 12.01 -8.51
CA GLU A 196 3.91 12.68 -8.24
C GLU A 196 2.82 12.16 -9.18
N ARG A 197 3.15 11.98 -10.45
CA ARG A 197 2.19 11.52 -11.45
C ARG A 197 1.77 10.05 -11.26
N LEU A 198 2.71 9.15 -10.98
CA LEU A 198 2.39 7.76 -10.62
C LEU A 198 1.62 7.69 -9.31
N ALA A 199 1.96 8.53 -8.33
CA ALA A 199 1.23 8.62 -7.07
C ALA A 199 -0.21 9.13 -7.28
N HIS A 200 -0.44 10.05 -8.21
CA HIS A 200 -1.80 10.45 -8.59
C HIS A 200 -2.57 9.26 -9.17
N HIS A 201 -1.95 8.48 -10.07
CA HIS A 201 -2.58 7.27 -10.62
C HIS A 201 -2.95 6.27 -9.52
N GLU A 202 -1.99 5.94 -8.65
CA GLU A 202 -2.19 5.10 -7.47
C GLU A 202 -3.35 5.60 -6.59
N GLN A 203 -3.30 6.87 -6.17
CA GLN A 203 -4.12 7.37 -5.07
C GLN A 203 -5.53 7.75 -5.51
N ILE A 204 -5.69 8.21 -6.76
CA ILE A 204 -6.95 8.71 -7.31
C ILE A 204 -7.60 7.69 -8.24
N ASN A 205 -6.85 7.07 -9.15
CA ASN A 205 -7.46 6.15 -10.13
C ASN A 205 -7.64 4.73 -9.57
N VAL A 206 -6.80 4.32 -8.61
CA VAL A 206 -6.81 2.95 -8.05
C VAL A 206 -7.38 2.94 -6.63
N LEU A 207 -6.68 3.55 -5.66
CA LEU A 207 -7.04 3.44 -4.24
C LEU A 207 -8.33 4.16 -3.88
N GLN A 208 -8.69 5.24 -4.59
CA GLN A 208 -9.98 5.91 -4.35
C GLN A 208 -11.14 4.94 -4.54
N ALA A 209 -11.16 4.22 -5.66
CA ALA A 209 -12.15 3.20 -5.92
C ALA A 209 -11.96 1.96 -5.03
N ALA A 210 -10.72 1.50 -4.83
CA ALA A 210 -10.45 0.26 -4.12
C ALA A 210 -10.84 0.32 -2.63
N ILE A 211 -10.47 1.39 -1.94
CA ILE A 211 -10.59 1.48 -0.48
C ILE A 211 -11.25 2.78 0.00
N TYR A 212 -10.99 3.94 -0.60
CA TYR A 212 -11.44 5.22 -0.03
C TYR A 212 -12.88 5.59 -0.36
N ASN A 213 -13.53 4.97 -1.34
CA ASN A 213 -14.96 5.12 -1.60
C ASN A 213 -15.84 4.29 -0.67
N ASP A 214 -15.25 3.38 0.10
CA ASP A 214 -15.98 2.56 1.05
C ASP A 214 -16.33 3.35 2.33
N ILE A 215 -17.62 3.42 2.66
CA ILE A 215 -18.13 4.19 3.80
C ILE A 215 -17.64 3.61 5.14
N ILE A 216 -17.49 2.29 5.25
CA ILE A 216 -16.99 1.64 6.45
C ILE A 216 -15.50 1.96 6.61
N MET A 217 -14.74 1.95 5.52
CA MET A 217 -13.34 2.38 5.54
C MET A 217 -13.17 3.83 5.97
N ARG A 218 -13.99 4.75 5.45
CA ARG A 218 -13.96 6.16 5.88
C ARG A 218 -14.22 6.31 7.38
N ARG A 219 -15.21 5.60 7.91
CA ARG A 219 -15.53 5.60 9.35
C ARG A 219 -14.40 5.02 10.20
N ALA A 220 -13.78 3.93 9.75
CA ALA A 220 -12.63 3.33 10.44
C ALA A 220 -11.43 4.29 10.47
N LEU A 221 -11.18 5.02 9.37
CA LEU A 221 -10.15 6.05 9.30
C LEU A 221 -10.45 7.24 10.23
N ASP A 222 -11.70 7.73 10.26
CA ASP A 222 -12.11 8.80 11.18
C ASP A 222 -11.93 8.38 12.65
N ALA A 223 -12.29 7.14 13.00
CA ALA A 223 -12.09 6.58 14.34
C ALA A 223 -10.60 6.50 14.71
N ASN A 224 -9.74 6.02 13.80
CA ASN A 224 -8.30 5.99 13.99
C ASN A 224 -7.71 7.40 14.15
N GLN A 225 -8.11 8.35 13.30
CA GLN A 225 -7.64 9.73 13.35
C GLN A 225 -8.02 10.40 14.67
N PHE A 226 -9.27 10.25 15.10
CA PHE A 226 -9.74 10.78 16.37
C PHE A 226 -8.91 10.18 17.52
N SER A 227 -8.80 8.85 17.59
CA SER A 227 -8.06 8.15 18.64
C SER A 227 -6.57 8.53 18.65
N TRP A 228 -5.93 8.69 17.48
CA TRP A 228 -4.54 9.14 17.37
C TRP A 228 -4.35 10.58 17.83
N ALA A 229 -5.29 11.48 17.50
CA ALA A 229 -5.22 12.89 17.87
C ALA A 229 -5.45 13.13 19.36
N ILE A 230 -6.27 12.31 20.04
CA ILE A 230 -6.61 12.48 21.46
C ILE A 230 -5.97 11.44 22.40
N ASN A 231 -5.28 10.45 21.87
CA ASN A 231 -4.68 9.32 22.60
C ASN A 231 -5.67 8.54 23.50
N PHE A 232 -6.89 8.31 23.01
CA PHE A 232 -7.92 7.54 23.71
C PHE A 232 -8.76 6.71 22.71
N PRO A 233 -9.01 5.41 22.97
CA PRO A 233 -8.34 4.57 23.96
C PRO A 233 -6.83 4.45 23.68
N THR A 234 -6.02 4.34 24.73
CA THR A 234 -4.55 4.35 24.60
C THR A 234 -4.05 3.13 23.83
N GLY A 235 -3.14 3.32 22.88
CA GLY A 235 -2.49 2.24 22.15
C GLY A 235 -3.32 1.59 21.03
N VAL A 236 -4.56 2.05 20.79
CA VAL A 236 -5.44 1.49 19.75
C VAL A 236 -5.21 2.12 18.38
N ALA A 237 -4.84 3.40 18.33
CA ALA A 237 -4.63 4.10 17.08
C ALA A 237 -3.26 3.81 16.45
N ALA A 238 -3.24 3.64 15.14
CA ALA A 238 -2.02 3.66 14.35
C ALA A 238 -1.68 5.10 13.95
N GLU A 239 -0.43 5.52 14.19
CA GLU A 239 0.09 6.80 13.68
C GLU A 239 0.12 6.78 12.14
N ILE A 240 -0.52 7.76 11.51
CA ILE A 240 -0.47 7.93 10.06
C ILE A 240 0.81 8.71 9.72
N SER A 241 1.89 7.96 9.50
CA SER A 241 3.19 8.49 9.10
C SER A 241 3.83 7.58 8.05
N LEU A 242 4.77 8.11 7.28
CA LEU A 242 5.65 7.36 6.43
C LEU A 242 7.08 7.47 6.97
N THR A 243 7.65 6.35 7.39
CA THR A 243 9.07 6.28 7.77
C THR A 243 9.89 5.68 6.63
N LEU A 244 10.80 6.47 6.07
CA LEU A 244 11.76 6.13 5.00
C LEU A 244 12.96 5.35 5.56
N SER A 245 12.66 4.33 6.35
CA SER A 245 13.59 3.34 6.89
C SER A 245 12.97 1.94 6.79
N ALA A 246 13.79 0.90 6.92
CA ALA A 246 13.30 -0.48 6.89
C ALA A 246 12.45 -0.87 8.11
N GLU A 247 12.45 -0.08 9.18
CA GLU A 247 11.80 -0.39 10.45
C GLU A 247 10.33 0.04 10.49
N CYS A 248 9.48 -0.72 11.19
CA CYS A 248 8.12 -0.29 11.50
C CYS A 248 8.06 0.85 12.53
N LYS A 249 8.99 0.85 13.49
CA LYS A 249 9.05 1.93 14.48
C LYS A 249 9.51 3.20 13.81
N ARG A 250 8.85 4.29 14.16
CA ARG A 250 9.24 5.63 13.73
C ARG A 250 10.69 5.88 14.10
N THR A 251 11.49 6.24 13.11
CA THR A 251 12.84 6.73 13.33
C THR A 251 12.78 8.24 13.58
N SER A 252 13.38 8.72 14.67
CA SER A 252 13.51 10.16 14.92
C SER A 252 14.38 10.81 13.84
N GLY A 253 14.07 12.06 13.47
CA GLY A 253 14.87 12.83 12.53
C GLY A 253 14.27 12.89 11.11
N PRO A 254 15.10 13.11 10.08
CA PRO A 254 14.65 13.51 8.75
C PRO A 254 14.10 12.36 7.92
N LEU A 255 13.86 11.16 8.47
CA LEU A 255 13.35 10.02 7.70
C LEU A 255 11.82 9.86 7.80
N THR A 256 11.15 10.68 8.62
CA THR A 256 9.71 10.50 8.87
C THR A 256 8.90 11.69 8.37
N VAL A 257 7.87 11.40 7.58
CA VAL A 257 6.81 12.35 7.17
C VAL A 257 5.52 11.95 7.88
N ILE A 258 4.78 12.91 8.44
CA ILE A 258 3.61 12.62 9.29
C ILE A 258 2.39 13.30 8.70
N PHE A 259 1.25 12.62 8.73
CA PHE A 259 -0.03 13.22 8.39
C PHE A 259 -0.47 14.26 9.44
N SER A 260 -1.46 15.07 9.13
CA SER A 260 -1.96 16.08 10.06
C SER A 260 -2.48 15.44 11.35
N LYS A 261 -1.99 15.91 12.51
CA LYS A 261 -2.52 15.53 13.84
C LYS A 261 -3.84 16.23 14.19
N ASN A 262 -4.41 17.02 13.29
CA ASN A 262 -5.71 17.63 13.52
C ASN A 262 -6.79 16.52 13.55
N LYS A 263 -7.62 16.49 14.59
CA LYS A 263 -8.72 15.51 14.73
C LYS A 263 -9.74 15.53 13.58
N ASN A 264 -9.82 16.63 12.84
CA ASN A 264 -10.71 16.80 11.69
C ASN A 264 -10.02 16.53 10.35
N ALA A 265 -8.73 16.16 10.36
CA ALA A 265 -8.02 15.76 9.15
C ALA A 265 -8.58 14.43 8.64
N LYS A 266 -8.71 14.29 7.32
CA LYS A 266 -9.38 13.14 6.70
C LYS A 266 -8.49 12.55 5.62
N LEU A 267 -7.93 11.36 5.89
CA LEU A 267 -7.06 10.69 4.92
C LEU A 267 -7.81 10.23 3.66
N TYR A 268 -9.12 10.00 3.74
CA TYR A 268 -9.91 9.63 2.56
C TYR A 268 -10.26 10.82 1.66
N GLU A 269 -10.11 12.07 2.13
CA GLU A 269 -10.31 13.26 1.31
C GLU A 269 -9.11 13.42 0.36
N GLU A 270 -9.40 13.47 -0.94
CA GLU A 270 -8.37 13.45 -1.99
C GLU A 270 -7.34 14.56 -1.82
N SER A 271 -7.77 15.81 -1.59
CA SER A 271 -6.87 16.96 -1.45
C SER A 271 -5.92 16.83 -0.26
N GLN A 272 -6.42 16.38 0.89
CA GLN A 272 -5.61 16.20 2.10
C GLN A 272 -4.63 15.03 1.95
N ARG A 273 -5.09 13.93 1.36
CA ARG A 273 -4.25 12.76 1.09
C ARG A 273 -3.15 13.08 0.11
N MET A 274 -3.48 13.71 -1.01
CA MET A 274 -2.51 14.05 -2.04
C MET A 274 -1.47 15.05 -1.54
N ALA A 275 -1.85 16.01 -0.68
CA ALA A 275 -0.87 16.90 -0.04
C ALA A 275 0.16 16.12 0.80
N PHE A 276 -0.29 15.11 1.56
CA PHE A 276 0.62 14.24 2.32
C PHE A 276 1.49 13.36 1.41
N VAL A 277 0.91 12.80 0.35
CA VAL A 277 1.62 11.94 -0.62
C VAL A 277 2.68 12.73 -1.39
N TYR A 278 2.37 13.93 -1.86
CA TYR A 278 3.36 14.78 -2.56
C TYR A 278 4.45 15.28 -1.62
N MET A 279 4.11 15.61 -0.36
CA MET A 279 5.12 15.91 0.65
C MET A 279 6.07 14.73 0.88
N ALA A 280 5.55 13.49 0.96
CA ALA A 280 6.37 12.30 1.06
C ALA A 280 7.27 12.07 -0.17
N ALA A 281 6.74 12.29 -1.38
CA ALA A 281 7.50 12.18 -2.63
C ALA A 281 8.65 13.20 -2.70
N ALA A 282 8.37 14.47 -2.44
CA ALA A 282 9.37 15.53 -2.42
C ALA A 282 10.44 15.28 -1.35
N HIS A 283 10.02 14.76 -0.19
CA HIS A 283 10.92 14.45 0.91
C HIS A 283 11.85 13.27 0.58
N PHE A 284 11.33 12.21 -0.04
CA PHE A 284 12.15 11.10 -0.51
C PHE A 284 13.16 11.52 -1.58
N ASP A 285 12.75 12.31 -2.57
CA ASP A 285 13.67 12.86 -3.58
C ASP A 285 14.77 13.71 -2.93
N ASN A 286 14.41 14.57 -1.97
CA ASN A 286 15.37 15.38 -1.23
C ASN A 286 16.43 14.53 -0.52
N LEU A 287 16.03 13.44 0.15
CA LEU A 287 16.96 12.54 0.83
C LEU A 287 17.90 11.81 -0.13
N LEU A 288 17.43 11.47 -1.34
CA LEU A 288 18.26 10.87 -2.39
C LEU A 288 19.29 11.85 -2.98
N ASN A 289 19.06 13.15 -2.84
CA ASN A 289 19.92 14.21 -3.35
C ASN A 289 20.86 14.81 -2.27
N ARG A 290 20.92 14.21 -1.07
CA ARG A 290 21.76 14.63 0.07
C ARG A 290 22.70 13.54 0.56
N ASN A 291 23.50 13.85 1.58
CA ASN A 291 24.36 12.89 2.28
C ASN A 291 23.59 11.71 2.93
N THR A 292 22.28 11.85 3.13
CA THR A 292 21.37 10.80 3.63
C THR A 292 21.02 9.71 2.61
N ARG A 293 21.44 9.87 1.35
CA ARG A 293 21.17 8.88 0.28
C ARG A 293 21.59 7.47 0.66
N LYS A 294 22.76 7.32 1.32
CA LYS A 294 23.28 6.02 1.74
C LYS A 294 22.36 5.31 2.74
N ASP A 295 21.76 6.06 3.66
CA ASP A 295 20.85 5.50 4.68
C ASP A 295 19.54 5.01 4.05
N VAL A 296 19.03 5.78 3.08
CA VAL A 296 17.86 5.42 2.30
C VAL A 296 18.14 4.19 1.43
N GLU A 297 19.28 4.16 0.73
CA GLU A 297 19.69 3.01 -0.09
C GLU A 297 19.93 1.76 0.77
N ALA A 298 20.54 1.90 1.96
CA ALA A 298 20.71 0.80 2.90
C ALA A 298 19.35 0.24 3.36
N SER A 299 18.41 1.12 3.69
CA SER A 299 17.05 0.73 4.08
C SER A 299 16.31 0.02 2.94
N ILE A 300 16.41 0.50 1.70
CA ILE A 300 15.78 -0.18 0.56
C ILE A 300 16.46 -1.53 0.28
N ASN A 301 17.78 -1.65 0.43
CA ASN A 301 18.46 -2.95 0.31
C ASN A 301 17.96 -3.95 1.35
N GLU A 302 17.76 -3.51 2.59
CA GLU A 302 17.20 -4.35 3.65
C GLU A 302 15.75 -4.78 3.31
N ILE A 303 14.92 -3.85 2.82
CA ILE A 303 13.57 -4.18 2.34
C ILE A 303 13.63 -5.15 1.15
N ALA A 304 14.56 -5.00 0.22
CA ALA A 304 14.71 -5.89 -0.93
C ALA A 304 15.05 -7.34 -0.52
N GLN A 305 15.78 -7.51 0.58
CA GLN A 305 16.18 -8.81 1.10
C GLN A 305 15.09 -9.45 1.97
N ALA A 306 14.48 -8.70 2.90
CA ALA A 306 13.63 -9.25 3.95
C ALA A 306 12.18 -8.71 3.97
N GLY A 307 11.87 -7.71 3.15
CA GLY A 307 10.57 -7.05 3.12
C GLY A 307 10.35 -6.02 4.24
N GLY A 308 11.40 -5.67 4.98
CA GLY A 308 11.38 -4.74 6.13
C GLY A 308 11.61 -5.44 7.47
N ARG A 309 11.93 -4.64 8.51
CA ARG A 309 12.03 -5.06 9.90
C ARG A 309 10.71 -4.77 10.60
N TRP A 310 10.07 -5.86 11.02
CA TRP A 310 8.77 -5.91 11.67
C TRP A 310 8.95 -6.12 13.16
#